data_AF-A0A255ZBN6-F1
#
_entry.id   AF-A0A255ZBN6-F1
#
_cell.length_a   1.000
_cell.length_b   1.000
_cell.length_c   1.000
_cell.angle_alpha   90.00
_cell.angle_beta   90.00
_cell.angle_gamma   90.00
#
_symmetry.space_group_name_H-M   'P 1'
#
loop_
_entity.id
_entity.type
_entity.pdbx_description
1 polymer ?
#
loop_
_entity_poly.entity_id
_entity_poly.type
_entity_poly.pdbx_seq_one_letter_code
_entity_poly.pdbx_strand_id
1 'polypeptide(L)'
;MTTRMPNATLLVAALLAGAVHAQVLGTITASSTTVKVGEPVTITANIDVINANYCGFVVGFGDGTFKDAVSDVSTPVPLVVTRTYDKPGSYHVTLGGKNVQNHPNCGGPERAVDITVTGAAKAVAPAKPGDVCEKPWKLSGKYNAKTGAFTCAAKSGTALPAAKPTCRGDLSYFENVKKGQYGCKP
;
A
#
# COMPACT_ATOMS: atom_id res chain seq x y z
N MET A 1 -40.45 69.74 -10.85
CA MET A 1 -39.10 69.36 -11.30
C MET A 1 -38.56 68.33 -10.32
N THR A 2 -38.31 67.12 -10.81
CA THR A 2 -37.94 65.94 -10.02
C THR A 2 -36.45 65.69 -10.24
N THR A 3 -35.64 65.64 -9.18
CA THR A 3 -34.21 65.31 -9.31
C THR A 3 -33.85 64.21 -8.31
N ARG A 4 -33.26 63.13 -8.86
CA ARG A 4 -33.04 61.81 -8.27
C ARG A 4 -31.75 61.75 -7.43
N MET A 5 -31.74 60.86 -6.43
CA MET A 5 -30.58 60.35 -5.69
C MET A 5 -29.53 59.71 -6.62
N PRO A 6 -28.25 59.67 -6.23
CA PRO A 6 -27.31 58.67 -6.70
C PRO A 6 -26.99 57.63 -5.61
N ASN A 7 -27.26 56.37 -5.94
CA ASN A 7 -26.82 55.16 -5.23
C ASN A 7 -25.30 55.00 -5.39
N ALA A 8 -24.59 54.80 -4.28
CA ALA A 8 -23.19 54.41 -4.28
C ALA A 8 -23.08 52.87 -4.35
N THR A 9 -22.67 52.35 -5.50
CA THR A 9 -22.38 50.93 -5.72
C THR A 9 -20.93 50.64 -5.34
N LEU A 10 -20.71 49.86 -4.28
CA LEU A 10 -19.40 49.33 -3.90
C LEU A 10 -19.08 48.08 -4.75
N LEU A 11 -18.03 48.17 -5.59
CA LEU A 11 -17.47 47.05 -6.34
C LEU A 11 -16.55 46.22 -5.43
N VAL A 12 -16.90 44.96 -5.18
CA VAL A 12 -16.02 43.96 -4.55
C VAL A 12 -15.24 43.25 -5.65
N ALA A 13 -13.95 43.52 -5.77
CA ALA A 13 -13.03 42.77 -6.62
C ALA A 13 -12.48 41.57 -5.83
N ALA A 14 -13.05 40.38 -6.06
CA ALA A 14 -12.49 39.12 -5.55
C ALA A 14 -11.37 38.64 -6.50
N LEU A 15 -10.11 38.88 -6.10
CA LEU A 15 -8.94 38.25 -6.72
C LEU A 15 -8.91 36.76 -6.33
N LEU A 16 -9.41 35.89 -7.20
CA LEU A 16 -9.16 34.45 -7.13
C LEU A 16 -7.71 34.20 -7.57
N ALA A 17 -6.78 34.17 -6.62
CA ALA A 17 -5.44 33.65 -6.86
C ALA A 17 -5.53 32.14 -7.13
N GLY A 18 -5.67 31.76 -8.40
CA GLY A 18 -5.52 30.37 -8.81
C GLY A 18 -4.08 29.93 -8.56
N ALA A 19 -3.87 28.95 -7.69
CA ALA A 19 -2.58 28.29 -7.56
C ALA A 19 -2.24 27.63 -8.89
N VAL A 20 -1.37 28.24 -9.67
CA VAL A 20 -0.82 27.63 -10.88
C VAL A 20 0.14 26.53 -10.43
N HIS A 21 -0.31 25.29 -10.45
CA HIS A 21 0.54 24.13 -10.17
C HIS A 21 1.47 23.87 -11.37
N ALA A 22 2.77 23.70 -11.11
CA ALA A 22 3.75 23.40 -12.16
C ALA A 22 3.62 21.98 -12.75
N GLN A 23 2.94 21.09 -12.01
CA GLN A 23 2.66 19.70 -12.34
C GLN A 23 1.30 19.30 -11.81
N VAL A 24 0.64 18.38 -12.51
CA VAL A 24 -0.65 17.84 -12.08
C VAL A 24 -0.64 16.32 -12.07
N LEU A 25 -1.51 15.74 -11.25
CA LEU A 25 -1.75 14.31 -11.22
C LEU A 25 -2.21 13.85 -12.62
N GLY A 26 -1.41 12.96 -13.22
CA GLY A 26 -1.68 12.37 -14.51
C GLY A 26 -2.57 11.15 -14.39
N THR A 27 -2.32 10.12 -15.19
CA THR A 27 -3.10 8.87 -15.13
C THR A 27 -2.56 7.91 -14.08
N ILE A 28 -3.46 7.20 -13.40
CA ILE A 28 -3.14 5.98 -12.65
C ILE A 28 -3.76 4.79 -13.38
N THR A 29 -2.97 3.74 -13.59
CA THR A 29 -3.42 2.51 -14.25
C THR A 29 -2.96 1.28 -13.48
N ALA A 30 -3.66 0.18 -13.73
CA ALA A 30 -3.27 -1.14 -13.26
C ALA A 30 -3.05 -2.06 -14.48
N SER A 31 -2.08 -2.97 -14.40
CA SER A 31 -1.83 -3.96 -15.46
C SER A 31 -3.03 -4.89 -15.71
N SER A 32 -3.87 -5.09 -14.68
CA SER A 32 -5.19 -5.69 -14.78
C SER A 32 -6.11 -5.09 -13.72
N THR A 33 -7.37 -4.87 -14.09
CA THR A 33 -8.44 -4.46 -13.16
C THR A 33 -9.19 -5.65 -12.55
N THR A 34 -8.88 -6.87 -13.00
CA THR A 34 -9.39 -8.12 -12.42
C THR A 34 -8.23 -9.08 -12.18
N VAL A 35 -7.94 -9.42 -10.93
CA VAL A 35 -6.86 -10.35 -10.55
C VAL A 35 -7.33 -11.35 -9.53
N LYS A 36 -6.60 -12.45 -9.34
CA LYS A 36 -6.88 -13.40 -8.25
C LYS A 36 -6.14 -13.00 -6.98
N VAL A 37 -6.65 -13.43 -5.82
CA VAL A 37 -5.91 -13.32 -4.54
C VAL A 37 -4.51 -13.92 -4.69
N GLY A 38 -3.49 -13.19 -4.26
CA GLY A 38 -2.08 -13.63 -4.38
C GLY A 38 -1.44 -13.39 -5.75
N GLU A 39 -2.18 -12.91 -6.74
CA GLU A 39 -1.64 -12.58 -8.06
C GLU A 39 -1.02 -11.16 -8.04
N PRO A 40 0.17 -10.97 -8.64
CA PRO A 40 0.77 -9.65 -8.73
C PRO A 40 0.02 -8.76 -9.71
N VAL A 41 -0.25 -7.51 -9.31
CA VAL A 41 -0.75 -6.44 -10.17
C VAL A 41 0.23 -5.28 -10.14
N THR A 42 0.55 -4.74 -11.31
CA THR A 42 1.45 -3.59 -11.42
C THR A 42 0.62 -2.33 -11.52
N ILE A 43 0.85 -1.39 -10.60
CA ILE A 43 0.26 -0.06 -10.57
C ILE A 43 1.25 0.93 -11.16
N THR A 44 0.80 1.74 -12.10
CA THR A 44 1.59 2.77 -12.76
C THR A 44 0.93 4.12 -12.49
N ALA A 45 1.64 5.02 -11.82
CA ALA A 45 1.20 6.37 -11.53
C ALA A 45 2.02 7.38 -12.33
N ASN A 46 1.35 8.16 -13.17
CA ASN A 46 1.95 9.22 -13.99
C ASN A 46 1.69 10.59 -13.37
N ILE A 47 2.63 11.50 -13.56
CA ILE A 47 2.49 12.92 -13.26
C ILE A 47 2.73 13.68 -14.55
N ASP A 48 1.78 14.54 -14.91
CA ASP A 48 1.89 15.36 -16.10
C ASP A 48 2.71 16.61 -15.77
N VAL A 49 3.88 16.70 -16.39
CA VAL A 49 4.78 17.85 -16.25
C VAL A 49 4.28 18.96 -17.16
N ILE A 50 3.85 20.08 -16.58
CA ILE A 50 3.37 21.23 -17.37
C ILE A 50 4.55 22.17 -17.64
N ASN A 51 5.23 22.63 -16.58
CA ASN A 51 6.28 23.65 -16.71
C ASN A 51 7.56 23.38 -15.89
N ALA A 52 7.51 22.54 -14.83
CA ALA A 52 8.68 22.16 -14.04
C ALA A 52 8.47 20.78 -13.38
N ASN A 53 9.55 20.03 -13.11
CA ASN A 53 9.47 18.71 -12.45
C ASN A 53 9.86 18.78 -10.96
N TYR A 54 8.90 19.09 -10.09
CA TYR A 54 9.09 19.20 -8.64
C TYR A 54 7.75 19.15 -7.87
N CYS A 55 7.23 17.95 -7.56
CA CYS A 55 6.03 17.80 -6.74
C CYS A 55 5.96 16.45 -6.02
N GLY A 56 5.23 16.40 -4.90
CA GLY A 56 4.96 15.22 -4.11
C GLY A 56 3.56 14.65 -4.36
N PHE A 57 3.46 13.34 -4.33
CA PHE A 57 2.20 12.60 -4.48
C PHE A 57 2.19 11.35 -3.61
N VAL A 58 1.00 10.77 -3.44
CA VAL A 58 0.78 9.53 -2.70
C VAL A 58 -0.07 8.59 -3.54
N VAL A 59 0.29 7.32 -3.53
CA VAL A 59 -0.54 6.23 -4.05
C VAL A 59 -1.16 5.50 -2.87
N GLY A 60 -2.48 5.50 -2.76
CA GLY A 60 -3.22 4.65 -1.82
C GLY A 60 -3.63 3.36 -2.50
N PHE A 61 -3.37 2.20 -1.90
CA PHE A 61 -3.63 0.91 -2.56
C PHE A 61 -5.01 0.31 -2.23
N GLY A 62 -5.87 1.04 -1.52
CA GLY A 62 -7.21 0.56 -1.13
C GLY A 62 -7.22 -0.53 -0.05
N ASP A 63 -6.07 -1.04 0.36
CA ASP A 63 -5.88 -2.03 1.45
C ASP A 63 -5.48 -1.39 2.78
N GLY A 64 -5.48 -0.05 2.85
CA GLY A 64 -5.00 0.73 3.99
C GLY A 64 -3.50 1.02 3.96
N THR A 65 -2.76 0.55 2.96
CA THR A 65 -1.36 0.89 2.74
C THR A 65 -1.20 1.99 1.70
N PHE A 66 -0.11 2.75 1.83
CA PHE A 66 0.17 3.93 1.02
C PHE A 66 1.64 3.97 0.62
N LYS A 67 1.93 4.62 -0.50
CA LYS A 67 3.29 4.92 -0.96
C LYS A 67 3.40 6.40 -1.30
N ASP A 68 4.13 7.13 -0.47
CA ASP A 68 4.57 8.49 -0.79
C ASP A 68 5.69 8.43 -1.83
N ALA A 69 5.67 9.38 -2.76
CA ALA A 69 6.68 9.55 -3.80
C ALA A 69 6.80 11.01 -4.22
N VAL A 70 7.87 11.30 -4.94
CA VAL A 70 8.16 12.62 -5.51
C VAL A 70 8.41 12.48 -7.00
N SER A 71 7.99 13.48 -7.77
CA SER A 71 8.34 13.67 -9.16
C SER A 71 9.33 14.82 -9.21
N ASP A 72 10.58 14.49 -9.50
CA ASP A 72 11.64 15.47 -9.72
C ASP A 72 12.63 14.96 -10.78
N VAL A 73 13.70 15.73 -11.03
CA VAL A 73 14.73 15.37 -12.03
C VAL A 73 15.51 14.09 -11.69
N SER A 74 15.61 13.73 -10.41
CA SER A 74 16.29 12.51 -9.94
C SER A 74 15.32 11.32 -9.79
N THR A 75 14.03 11.61 -9.68
CA THR A 75 12.94 10.65 -9.50
C THR A 75 11.89 10.85 -10.59
N PRO A 76 12.20 10.49 -11.85
CA PRO A 76 11.26 10.66 -12.94
C PRO A 76 10.08 9.70 -12.80
N VAL A 77 8.91 10.19 -13.18
CA VAL A 77 7.68 9.39 -13.31
C VAL A 77 7.64 8.70 -14.68
N PRO A 78 6.92 7.57 -14.84
CA PRO A 78 5.96 6.98 -13.90
C PRO A 78 6.58 6.29 -12.68
N LEU A 79 5.87 6.37 -11.55
CA LEU A 79 6.09 5.44 -10.46
C LEU A 79 5.44 4.10 -10.81
N VAL A 80 6.22 3.03 -10.82
CA VAL A 80 5.75 1.66 -11.08
C VAL A 80 5.90 0.82 -9.82
N VAL A 81 4.80 0.25 -9.32
CA VAL A 81 4.78 -0.55 -8.09
C VAL A 81 4.02 -1.84 -8.32
N THR A 82 4.65 -2.99 -8.04
CA THR A 82 3.96 -4.28 -8.01
C THR A 82 3.31 -4.50 -6.65
N ARG A 83 2.04 -4.91 -6.65
CA ARG A 83 1.21 -5.19 -5.48
C ARG A 83 0.63 -6.59 -5.54
N THR A 84 0.33 -7.15 -4.38
CA THR A 84 -0.40 -8.40 -4.24
C THR A 84 -1.43 -8.21 -3.15
N TYR A 85 -2.67 -8.64 -3.39
CA TYR A 85 -3.76 -8.52 -2.43
C TYR A 85 -4.08 -9.87 -1.81
N ASP A 86 -4.14 -9.91 -0.48
CA ASP A 86 -4.37 -11.13 0.30
C ASP A 86 -5.84 -11.51 0.48
N LYS A 87 -6.74 -10.55 0.23
CA LYS A 87 -8.19 -10.72 0.40
C LYS A 87 -8.90 -10.41 -0.91
N PRO A 88 -10.02 -11.07 -1.20
CA PRO A 88 -10.88 -10.70 -2.30
C PRO A 88 -11.67 -9.46 -1.92
N GLY A 89 -12.06 -8.70 -2.93
CA GLY A 89 -12.80 -7.46 -2.76
C GLY A 89 -12.48 -6.45 -3.85
N SER A 90 -13.14 -5.31 -3.76
CA SER A 90 -12.87 -4.15 -4.60
C SER A 90 -11.90 -3.23 -3.88
N TYR A 91 -10.77 -2.93 -4.53
CA TYR A 91 -9.73 -2.07 -4.03
C TYR A 91 -9.72 -0.78 -4.84
N HIS A 92 -10.00 0.33 -4.16
CA HIS A 92 -9.97 1.66 -4.75
C HIS A 92 -8.54 2.21 -4.65
N VAL A 93 -7.76 2.08 -5.72
CA VAL A 93 -6.39 2.58 -5.77
C VAL A 93 -6.42 4.04 -6.16
N THR A 94 -5.89 4.91 -5.31
CA THR A 94 -5.92 6.37 -5.53
C THR A 94 -4.53 6.92 -5.80
N LEU A 95 -4.49 8.00 -6.56
CA LEU A 95 -3.33 8.86 -6.80
C LEU A 95 -3.73 10.28 -6.42
N GLY A 96 -3.16 10.77 -5.32
CA GLY A 96 -3.43 12.09 -4.77
C GLY A 96 -2.17 12.95 -4.65
N GLY A 97 -2.35 14.27 -4.65
CA GLY A 97 -1.28 15.22 -4.40
C GLY A 97 -1.00 15.29 -2.89
N LYS A 98 0.27 15.21 -2.49
CA LYS A 98 0.64 15.25 -1.08
C LYS A 98 1.97 15.97 -0.92
N ASN A 99 2.10 16.79 0.12
CA ASN A 99 3.42 17.29 0.50
C ASN A 99 4.28 16.13 1.00
N VAL A 100 5.39 15.87 0.32
CA VAL A 100 6.32 14.79 0.63
C VAL A 100 7.71 15.39 0.68
N GLN A 101 8.35 15.28 1.85
CA GLN A 101 9.62 15.95 2.14
C GLN A 101 9.49 17.46 1.90
N ASN A 102 10.24 18.02 0.94
CA ASN A 102 10.21 19.43 0.57
C ASN A 102 9.45 19.69 -0.74
N HIS A 103 8.82 18.66 -1.32
CA HIS A 103 8.08 18.79 -2.56
C HIS A 103 6.62 19.22 -2.28
N PRO A 104 6.14 20.33 -2.88
CA PRO A 104 4.75 20.72 -2.76
C PRO A 104 3.84 19.68 -3.41
N ASN A 105 2.56 19.64 -3.05
CA ASN A 105 1.62 18.69 -3.63
C ASN A 105 1.49 18.88 -5.14
N CYS A 106 1.50 17.77 -5.89
CA CYS A 106 1.07 17.80 -7.28
C CYS A 106 -0.38 18.32 -7.34
N GLY A 107 -0.67 19.14 -8.35
CA GLY A 107 -1.98 19.77 -8.50
C GLY A 107 -3.02 18.87 -9.15
N GLY A 108 -4.24 19.38 -9.24
CA GLY A 108 -5.35 18.71 -9.93
C GLY A 108 -6.14 17.75 -9.03
N PRO A 109 -7.28 17.24 -9.55
CA PRO A 109 -8.14 16.34 -8.79
C PRO A 109 -7.44 15.00 -8.55
N GLU A 110 -7.81 14.32 -7.46
CA GLU A 110 -7.44 12.92 -7.23
C GLU A 110 -7.84 12.04 -8.43
N ARG A 111 -7.05 11.00 -8.66
CA ARG A 111 -7.29 9.99 -9.70
C ARG A 111 -7.41 8.64 -9.05
N ALA A 112 -8.17 7.74 -9.67
CA ALA A 112 -8.33 6.41 -9.13
C ALA A 112 -8.45 5.35 -10.23
N VAL A 113 -8.13 4.12 -9.86
CA VAL A 113 -8.42 2.91 -10.62
C VAL A 113 -8.93 1.84 -9.66
N ASP A 114 -10.06 1.23 -10.01
CA ASP A 114 -10.62 0.13 -9.25
C ASP A 114 -10.04 -1.21 -9.68
N ILE A 115 -9.64 -2.01 -8.70
CA ILE A 115 -9.17 -3.38 -8.92
C ILE A 115 -10.11 -4.33 -8.21
N THR A 116 -10.69 -5.25 -8.97
CA THR A 116 -11.48 -6.35 -8.43
C THR A 116 -10.56 -7.54 -8.21
N VAL A 117 -10.39 -7.92 -6.95
CA VAL A 117 -9.65 -9.12 -6.56
C VAL A 117 -10.65 -10.25 -6.35
N THR A 118 -10.55 -11.26 -7.20
CA THR A 118 -11.44 -12.40 -7.27
C THR A 118 -10.82 -13.67 -6.67
N GLY A 119 -11.66 -14.67 -6.49
CA GLY A 119 -11.32 -15.92 -5.81
C GLY A 119 -11.74 -15.88 -4.34
N ALA A 120 -11.84 -17.05 -3.72
CA ALA A 120 -11.83 -17.06 -2.27
C ALA A 120 -10.54 -16.37 -1.84
N ALA A 121 -10.57 -15.59 -0.75
CA ALA A 121 -9.35 -15.42 0.04
C ALA A 121 -8.72 -16.81 0.08
N LYS A 122 -7.41 -16.91 -0.10
CA LYS A 122 -6.75 -18.01 0.59
C LYS A 122 -7.12 -17.70 2.04
N ALA A 123 -8.23 -18.28 2.51
CA ALA A 123 -8.38 -18.61 3.89
C ALA A 123 -7.02 -19.22 4.13
N VAL A 124 -6.23 -18.56 4.98
CA VAL A 124 -5.18 -19.28 5.67
C VAL A 124 -5.99 -20.39 6.31
N ALA A 125 -6.10 -21.52 5.60
CA ALA A 125 -6.76 -22.70 6.10
C ALA A 125 -6.10 -22.84 7.46
N PRO A 126 -6.88 -22.78 8.57
CA PRO A 126 -6.30 -22.69 9.90
C PRO A 126 -5.22 -23.73 9.94
N ALA A 127 -3.97 -23.25 10.01
CA ALA A 127 -2.83 -24.05 9.59
C ALA A 127 -2.98 -25.38 10.32
N LYS A 128 -3.19 -26.47 9.57
CA LYS A 128 -3.32 -27.75 10.23
C LYS A 128 -2.02 -27.91 11.02
N PRO A 129 -2.03 -28.50 12.21
CA PRO A 129 -0.82 -28.62 13.03
C PRO A 129 0.41 -29.19 12.29
N GLY A 130 0.21 -29.89 11.17
CA GLY A 130 1.26 -30.39 10.28
C GLY A 130 1.73 -29.48 9.14
N ASP A 131 1.08 -28.34 8.87
CA ASP A 131 1.43 -27.38 7.80
C ASP A 131 2.21 -26.16 8.30
N VAL A 132 2.30 -25.96 9.63
CA VAL A 132 3.05 -24.85 10.25
C VAL A 132 4.57 -25.12 10.25
N CYS A 133 4.95 -26.40 10.21
CA CYS A 133 6.33 -26.84 10.20
C CYS A 133 6.65 -27.48 8.85
N GLU A 134 7.63 -26.93 8.14
CA GLU A 134 8.08 -27.50 6.88
C GLU A 134 8.79 -28.82 7.13
N LYS A 135 8.56 -29.85 6.30
CA LYS A 135 9.32 -31.10 6.41
C LYS A 135 10.82 -30.79 6.25
N PRO A 136 11.71 -31.34 7.10
CA PRO A 136 11.51 -32.45 8.04
C PRO A 136 11.07 -32.05 9.47
N TRP A 137 10.76 -30.78 9.71
CA TRP A 137 10.38 -30.24 11.00
C TRP A 137 8.96 -30.66 11.39
N LYS A 138 8.76 -30.99 12.66
CA LYS A 138 7.47 -31.41 13.24
C LYS A 138 7.07 -30.47 14.35
N LEU A 139 5.78 -30.28 14.54
CA LEU A 139 5.28 -29.48 15.65
C LEU A 139 5.70 -30.11 16.98
N SER A 140 6.41 -29.33 17.78
CA SER A 140 6.79 -29.63 19.15
C SER A 140 5.77 -28.98 20.09
N GLY A 141 4.93 -29.81 20.71
CA GLY A 141 3.82 -29.32 21.54
C GLY A 141 2.55 -29.04 20.74
N LYS A 142 1.72 -28.11 21.24
CA LYS A 142 0.43 -27.76 20.64
C LYS A 142 0.50 -26.43 19.92
N TYR A 143 -0.09 -26.36 18.72
CA TYR A 143 -0.34 -25.11 18.02
C TYR A 143 -1.42 -24.34 18.78
N ASN A 144 -1.13 -23.11 19.18
CA ASN A 144 -2.12 -22.24 19.78
C ASN A 144 -2.90 -21.53 18.68
N ALA A 145 -4.04 -22.09 18.27
CA ALA A 145 -4.87 -21.49 17.23
C ALA A 145 -5.44 -20.10 17.60
N LYS A 146 -5.50 -19.77 18.89
CA LYS A 146 -6.01 -18.48 19.39
C LYS A 146 -4.97 -17.38 19.24
N THR A 147 -3.71 -17.66 19.56
CA THR A 147 -2.63 -16.65 19.51
C THR A 147 -1.75 -16.77 18.26
N GLY A 148 -1.75 -17.92 17.59
CA GLY A 148 -0.84 -18.24 16.49
C GLY A 148 0.54 -18.75 16.94
N ALA A 149 0.75 -18.99 18.25
CA ALA A 149 2.03 -19.46 18.77
C ALA A 149 2.29 -20.94 18.41
N PHE A 150 3.51 -21.25 18.02
CA PHE A 150 3.93 -22.60 17.64
C PHE A 150 5.42 -22.82 17.84
N THR A 151 5.82 -24.08 17.93
CA THR A 151 7.22 -24.49 17.93
C THR A 151 7.37 -25.68 17.00
N CYS A 152 8.27 -25.58 16.04
CA CYS A 152 8.71 -26.66 15.18
C CYS A 152 10.03 -27.22 15.70
N ALA A 153 10.17 -28.54 15.73
CA ALA A 153 11.39 -29.23 16.10
C ALA A 153 11.79 -30.25 15.04
N ALA A 154 13.09 -30.36 14.81
CA ALA A 154 13.72 -31.40 14.00
C ALA A 154 14.92 -31.98 14.77
N LYS A 155 15.61 -32.95 14.17
CA LYS A 155 16.84 -33.47 14.75
C LYS A 155 17.87 -32.33 14.87
N SER A 156 18.60 -32.29 15.97
CA SER A 156 19.70 -31.34 16.17
C SER A 156 20.67 -31.37 14.98
N GLY A 157 21.03 -30.21 14.44
CA GLY A 157 21.84 -30.09 13.22
C GLY A 157 21.06 -30.07 11.91
N THR A 158 19.72 -30.13 11.95
CA THR A 158 18.89 -29.85 10.76
C THR A 158 18.98 -28.36 10.42
N ALA A 159 19.25 -28.04 9.14
CA ALA A 159 19.27 -26.66 8.67
C ALA A 159 17.89 -26.00 8.83
N LEU A 160 17.88 -24.79 9.39
CA LEU A 160 16.67 -23.98 9.53
C LEU A 160 16.08 -23.64 8.14
N PRO A 161 14.76 -23.48 8.03
CA PRO A 161 14.14 -23.02 6.79
C PRO A 161 14.74 -21.69 6.34
N ALA A 162 15.02 -21.57 5.03
CA ALA A 162 15.56 -20.34 4.45
C ALA A 162 14.56 -19.17 4.57
N ALA A 163 13.25 -19.48 4.54
CA ALA A 163 12.19 -18.53 4.80
C ALA A 163 11.76 -18.60 6.27
N LYS A 164 11.95 -17.50 7.01
CA LYS A 164 11.45 -17.39 8.37
C LYS A 164 9.94 -17.21 8.35
N PRO A 165 9.18 -17.98 9.14
CA PRO A 165 7.74 -17.81 9.22
C PRO A 165 7.39 -16.43 9.80
N THR A 166 6.38 -15.79 9.22
CA THR A 166 5.81 -14.55 9.76
C THR A 166 4.93 -14.87 10.97
N CYS A 167 5.29 -14.33 12.12
CA CYS A 167 4.52 -14.47 13.34
C CYS A 167 3.32 -13.50 13.35
N ARG A 168 2.16 -13.96 13.84
CA ARG A 168 0.93 -13.16 13.89
C ARG A 168 0.86 -12.35 15.18
N GLY A 169 0.35 -11.11 15.09
CA GLY A 169 0.17 -10.24 16.26
C GLY A 169 1.49 -9.86 16.91
N ASP A 170 1.54 -9.89 18.24
CA ASP A 170 2.70 -9.51 19.05
C ASP A 170 3.74 -10.63 19.23
N LEU A 171 3.58 -11.74 18.49
CA LEU A 171 4.50 -12.87 18.58
C LEU A 171 5.83 -12.57 17.88
N SER A 172 6.92 -12.93 18.53
CA SER A 172 8.27 -12.86 17.97
C SER A 172 8.72 -14.20 17.41
N TYR A 173 9.45 -14.13 16.29
CA TYR A 173 10.14 -15.29 15.75
C TYR A 173 11.27 -15.73 16.68
N PHE A 174 11.45 -17.04 16.84
CA PHE A 174 12.58 -17.60 17.57
C PHE A 174 13.18 -18.80 16.84
N GLU A 175 14.47 -19.02 17.06
CA GLU A 175 15.23 -20.18 16.59
C GLU A 175 16.18 -20.66 17.69
N ASN A 176 16.35 -21.98 17.78
CA ASN A 176 17.30 -22.65 18.66
C ASN A 176 17.97 -23.77 17.88
N VAL A 177 19.04 -23.43 17.19
CA VAL A 177 19.81 -24.36 16.35
C VAL A 177 20.34 -25.55 17.14
N LYS A 178 20.77 -25.32 18.40
CA LYS A 178 21.29 -26.38 19.28
C LYS A 178 20.24 -27.44 19.62
N LYS A 179 19.00 -27.01 19.86
CA LYS A 179 17.87 -27.91 20.13
C LYS A 179 17.11 -28.33 18.87
N GLY A 180 17.51 -27.82 17.70
CA GLY A 180 16.80 -28.02 16.45
C GLY A 180 15.36 -27.53 16.56
N GLN A 181 15.14 -26.27 16.97
CA GLN A 181 13.79 -25.69 17.09
C GLN A 181 13.67 -24.33 16.41
N TYR A 182 12.48 -24.00 15.90
CA TYR A 182 12.10 -22.63 15.50
C TYR A 182 10.61 -22.40 15.67
N GLY A 183 10.14 -21.16 15.66
CA GLY A 183 8.71 -20.87 15.63
C GLY A 183 8.35 -19.46 16.06
N CYS A 184 7.12 -19.29 16.55
CA CYS A 184 6.58 -18.02 17.02
C CYS A 184 6.14 -18.14 18.48
N LYS A 185 6.64 -17.25 19.34
CA LYS A 185 6.34 -17.18 20.77
C LYS A 185 6.07 -15.74 21.21
N PRO A 186 5.32 -15.51 22.30
CA PRO A 186 5.26 -14.19 22.92
C PRO A 186 6.65 -13.69 23.33
#